data_AF-A0A6P4FMS7-F1
#
_entry.id   AF-A0A6P4FMS7-F1
#
_cell.length_a   1.000
_cell.length_b   1.000
_cell.length_c   1.000
_cell.angle_alpha   90.00
_cell.angle_beta   90.00
_cell.angle_gamma   90.00
#
_symmetry.space_group_name_H-M   'P 1'
#
loop_
_entity.id
_entity.type
_entity.pdbx_description
1 polymer ?
#
loop_
_entity_poly.entity_id
_entity_poly.type
_entity_poly.pdbx_seq_one_letter_code
_entity_poly.pdbx_strand_id
1 'polypeptide(L)'
;MVFYEKKIDFFPYVVDLCNGEQYSNWFLNLNPKGDVPVLQDGAFIIPNSTHIINYVDSKFRGGIHRTLKPPHNSKDFDQMLILEQAMSRLPVGTLSLGSFIHDDLKLVPKAPFIGPVRQSCLKNNDKVLEMLRRSVDDQSTNKAALQHKLDIQVRRHELASS
;
A
#
# COMPACT_ATOMS: atom_id res chain seq x y z
N MET A 1 -2.69 7.49 10.74
CA MET A 1 -3.36 8.81 10.87
C MET A 1 -4.80 8.67 11.35
N VAL A 2 -5.70 7.99 10.61
CA VAL A 2 -7.14 7.92 10.96
C VAL A 2 -7.43 7.52 12.42
N PHE A 3 -6.74 6.50 12.95
CA PHE A 3 -6.92 6.04 14.34
C PHE A 3 -6.46 7.09 15.37
N TYR A 4 -5.33 7.77 15.11
CA TYR A 4 -4.83 8.83 15.98
C TYR A 4 -5.79 10.05 16.00
N GLU A 5 -6.22 10.51 14.82
CA GLU A 5 -7.16 11.64 14.70
C GLU A 5 -8.48 11.38 15.45
N LYS A 6 -8.96 10.14 15.38
CA LYS A 6 -10.19 9.72 16.05
C LYS A 6 -9.98 9.24 17.48
N LYS A 7 -8.74 9.23 18.00
CA LYS A 7 -8.38 8.74 19.35
C LYS A 7 -8.91 7.33 19.61
N ILE A 8 -8.65 6.44 18.67
CA ILE A 8 -9.02 5.02 18.76
C ILE A 8 -7.76 4.24 19.09
N ASP A 9 -7.82 3.41 20.13
CA ASP A 9 -6.75 2.49 20.47
C ASP A 9 -6.66 1.37 19.43
N PHE A 10 -5.45 1.04 19.01
CA PHE A 10 -5.19 -0.01 18.03
C PHE A 10 -3.83 -0.64 18.28
N PHE A 11 -3.68 -1.88 17.83
CA PHE A 11 -2.41 -2.61 17.90
C PHE A 11 -1.78 -2.67 16.50
N PRO A 12 -0.67 -1.93 16.25
CA PRO A 12 0.00 -1.99 14.97
C PRO A 12 0.79 -3.29 14.84
N TYR A 13 0.66 -3.93 13.68
CA TYR A 13 1.57 -4.98 13.24
C TYR A 13 2.37 -4.46 12.05
N VAL A 14 3.70 -4.48 12.16
CA VAL A 14 4.60 -4.01 11.10
C VAL A 14 4.97 -5.21 10.23
N VAL A 15 4.48 -5.23 9.00
CA VAL A 15 4.83 -6.24 8.00
C VAL A 15 6.17 -5.88 7.35
N ASP A 16 7.10 -6.81 7.35
CA ASP A 16 8.42 -6.66 6.73
C ASP A 16 8.34 -6.85 5.20
N LEU A 17 8.06 -5.74 4.52
CA LEU A 17 8.01 -5.70 3.05
C LEU A 17 9.38 -5.93 2.40
N CYS A 18 10.47 -5.61 3.08
CA CYS A 18 11.82 -5.80 2.56
C CYS A 18 12.18 -7.29 2.46
N ASN A 19 11.61 -8.12 3.32
CA ASN A 19 11.75 -9.56 3.28
C ASN A 19 10.58 -10.29 2.62
N GLY A 20 9.59 -9.56 2.09
CA GLY A 20 8.47 -10.16 1.35
C GLY A 20 7.40 -10.81 2.23
N GLU A 21 7.31 -10.42 3.51
CA GLU A 21 6.37 -11.02 4.46
C GLU A 21 4.90 -10.93 4.01
N GLN A 22 4.54 -9.92 3.21
CA GLN A 22 3.21 -9.79 2.60
C GLN A 22 2.83 -10.95 1.67
N TYR A 23 3.80 -11.77 1.26
CA TYR A 23 3.60 -12.97 0.44
C TYR A 23 3.69 -14.26 1.26
N SER A 24 3.84 -14.16 2.58
CA SER A 24 3.72 -15.31 3.47
C SER A 24 2.28 -15.84 3.48
N ASN A 25 2.13 -17.13 3.79
CA ASN A 25 0.81 -17.78 3.81
C ASN A 25 -0.15 -17.09 4.79
N TRP A 26 0.32 -16.66 5.96
CA TRP A 26 -0.54 -16.03 6.96
C TRP A 26 -1.09 -14.68 6.46
N PHE A 27 -0.26 -13.88 5.79
CA PHE A 27 -0.70 -12.58 5.27
C PHE A 27 -1.58 -12.75 4.03
N LEU A 28 -1.26 -13.68 3.13
CA LEU A 28 -2.10 -13.95 1.96
C LEU A 28 -3.47 -14.52 2.34
N ASN A 29 -3.56 -15.30 3.42
CA ASN A 29 -4.85 -15.72 3.98
C ASN A 29 -5.66 -14.55 4.54
N LEU A 30 -4.98 -13.52 5.07
CA LEU A 30 -5.61 -12.29 5.56
C LEU A 30 -6.02 -11.37 4.40
N ASN A 31 -5.14 -11.14 3.44
CA ASN A 31 -5.39 -10.35 2.23
C ASN A 31 -4.72 -11.03 1.02
N PRO A 32 -5.50 -11.70 0.16
CA PRO A 32 -4.97 -12.41 -1.02
C PRO A 32 -4.24 -11.51 -2.03
N LYS A 33 -4.43 -10.18 -1.96
CA LYS A 33 -3.68 -9.24 -2.80
C LYS A 33 -2.24 -9.01 -2.34
N GLY A 34 -1.88 -9.42 -1.12
CA GLY A 34 -0.55 -9.19 -0.55
C GLY A 34 -0.24 -7.70 -0.38
N ASP A 35 -1.26 -6.87 -0.12
CA ASP A 35 -1.13 -5.43 0.02
C ASP A 35 -1.38 -4.96 1.45
N VAL A 36 -0.57 -4.00 1.89
CA VAL A 36 -0.81 -3.23 3.11
C VAL A 36 -1.41 -1.86 2.76
N PRO A 37 -2.19 -1.23 3.66
CA PRO A 37 -2.62 -1.70 4.98
C PRO A 37 -3.83 -2.64 4.94
N VAL A 38 -4.01 -3.40 6.04
CA VAL A 38 -5.21 -4.20 6.34
C VAL A 38 -5.64 -3.91 7.77
N LEU A 39 -6.94 -3.68 8.00
CA LEU A 39 -7.53 -3.60 9.33
C LEU A 39 -8.22 -4.91 9.66
N GLN A 40 -7.96 -5.44 10.86
CA GLN A 40 -8.74 -6.51 11.46
C GLN A 40 -9.54 -5.96 12.64
N ASP A 41 -10.85 -6.20 12.63
CA ASP A 41 -11.77 -5.83 13.69
C ASP A 41 -12.60 -7.05 14.07
N GLY A 42 -12.11 -7.81 15.06
CA GLY A 42 -12.62 -9.14 15.38
C GLY A 42 -12.48 -10.10 14.19
N ALA A 43 -13.61 -10.53 13.64
CA ALA A 43 -13.67 -11.40 12.45
C ALA A 43 -13.70 -10.61 11.12
N PHE A 44 -13.87 -9.29 11.15
CA PHE A 44 -13.95 -8.48 9.94
C PHE A 44 -12.54 -8.10 9.46
N ILE A 45 -12.23 -8.44 8.22
CA ILE A 45 -10.98 -8.04 7.56
C ILE A 45 -11.29 -7.00 6.50
N ILE A 46 -10.70 -5.82 6.63
CA ILE A 46 -10.90 -4.68 5.73
C ILE A 46 -9.55 -4.31 5.10
N PRO A 47 -9.24 -4.80 3.90
CA PRO A 47 -8.10 -4.33 3.12
C PRO A 47 -8.44 -2.99 2.44
N ASN A 48 -7.40 -2.29 1.93
CA ASN A 48 -7.47 -0.98 1.26
C ASN A 48 -7.66 0.21 2.22
N SER A 49 -6.76 1.19 2.15
CA SER A 49 -6.73 2.37 3.03
C SER A 49 -8.03 3.20 2.98
N THR A 50 -8.61 3.42 1.80
CA THR A 50 -9.86 4.17 1.65
C THR A 50 -11.02 3.43 2.32
N HIS A 51 -11.10 2.11 2.17
CA HIS A 51 -12.13 1.30 2.83
C HIS A 51 -11.96 1.30 4.35
N ILE A 52 -10.72 1.18 4.84
CA ILE A 52 -10.40 1.28 6.27
C ILE A 52 -10.85 2.64 6.82
N ILE A 53 -10.50 3.74 6.15
CA ILE A 53 -10.89 5.09 6.59
C ILE A 53 -12.41 5.22 6.66
N ASN A 54 -13.12 4.77 5.61
CA ASN A 54 -14.59 4.83 5.57
C ASN A 54 -15.24 3.96 6.66
N TYR A 55 -14.70 2.76 6.91
CA TYR A 55 -15.16 1.88 7.96
C TYR A 55 -15.00 2.51 9.34
N VAL A 56 -13.80 3.01 9.65
CA VAL A 56 -13.49 3.62 10.94
C VAL A 56 -14.33 4.88 11.17
N ASP A 57 -14.48 5.73 10.15
CA ASP A 57 -15.30 6.95 10.27
C ASP A 57 -16.80 6.66 10.39
N SER A 58 -17.26 5.51 9.87
CA SER A 58 -18.64 5.07 9.99
C SER A 58 -18.94 4.39 11.32
N LYS A 59 -18.03 3.54 11.81
CA LYS A 59 -18.18 2.78 13.05
C LYS A 59 -18.03 3.65 14.30
N PHE A 60 -17.06 4.55 14.32
CA PHE A 60 -16.76 5.39 15.48
C PHE A 60 -17.27 6.82 15.28
N ARG A 61 -18.51 7.06 15.73
CA ARG A 61 -19.18 8.37 15.64
C ARG A 61 -19.68 8.83 17.00
N GLY A 62 -19.58 10.13 17.26
CA GLY A 62 -20.11 10.77 18.46
C GLY A 62 -19.16 10.70 19.67
N GLY A 63 -19.54 11.44 20.72
CA GLY A 63 -18.73 11.57 21.94
C GLY A 63 -17.34 12.14 21.66
N ILE A 64 -16.29 11.38 21.98
CA ILE A 64 -14.89 11.78 21.78
C ILE A 64 -14.39 11.58 20.34
N HIS A 65 -15.13 10.81 19.52
CA HIS A 65 -14.71 10.46 18.16
C HIS A 65 -15.27 11.47 17.15
N ARG A 66 -14.40 12.39 16.71
CA ARG A 66 -14.74 13.40 15.69
C ARG A 66 -15.02 12.75 14.34
N THR A 67 -15.99 13.27 13.61
CA THR A 67 -16.23 12.91 12.20
C THR A 67 -15.13 13.51 11.36
N LEU A 68 -14.54 12.71 10.46
CA LEU A 68 -13.47 13.16 9.57
C LEU A 68 -14.01 13.73 8.26
N LYS A 69 -15.16 13.25 7.82
CA LYS A 69 -15.81 13.70 6.59
C LYS A 69 -16.91 14.73 6.88
N PRO A 70 -17.04 15.80 6.07
CA PRO A 70 -18.20 16.68 6.14
C PRO A 70 -19.51 15.90 5.89
N PRO A 71 -20.67 16.47 6.28
CA PRO A 71 -21.96 15.85 5.98
C PRO A 71 -22.15 15.65 4.47
N HIS A 72 -22.67 14.50 4.05
CA HIS A 72 -22.79 14.11 2.64
C HIS A 72 -23.54 15.10 1.74
N ASN A 73 -24.45 15.92 2.31
CA ASN A 73 -25.25 16.89 1.57
C ASN A 73 -24.69 18.34 1.66
N SER A 74 -23.39 18.49 1.93
CA SER A 74 -22.73 19.80 2.07
C SER A 74 -21.82 20.09 0.88
N LYS A 75 -21.69 21.38 0.52
CA LYS A 75 -20.72 21.83 -0.49
C LYS A 75 -19.29 21.41 -0.15
N ASP A 76 -18.97 21.37 1.14
CA ASP A 76 -17.65 20.96 1.62
C ASP A 76 -17.38 19.48 1.34
N PHE A 77 -18.42 18.63 1.38
CA PHE A 77 -18.31 17.22 1.00
C PHE A 77 -18.04 17.06 -0.50
N ASP A 78 -18.73 17.82 -1.35
CA ASP A 78 -18.49 17.82 -2.80
C ASP A 78 -17.06 18.25 -3.11
N GLN A 79 -16.58 19.32 -2.46
CA GLN A 79 -15.22 19.80 -2.60
C GLN A 79 -14.19 18.77 -2.13
N MET A 80 -14.46 18.10 -1.01
CA MET A 80 -13.62 17.00 -0.51
C MET A 80 -13.53 15.86 -1.52
N LEU A 81 -14.65 15.49 -2.15
CA LEU A 81 -14.68 14.40 -3.12
C LEU A 81 -13.86 14.73 -4.38
N ILE A 82 -13.89 15.98 -4.85
CA ILE A 82 -13.06 16.45 -5.96
C ILE A 82 -11.57 16.29 -5.62
N LEU A 83 -11.16 16.69 -4.41
CA LEU A 83 -9.78 16.56 -3.96
C LEU A 83 -9.37 15.08 -3.81
N GLU A 84 -10.24 14.24 -3.25
CA GLU A 84 -10.00 12.79 -3.13
C GLU A 84 -9.82 12.13 -4.52
N GLN A 85 -10.62 12.52 -5.50
CA GLN A 85 -10.48 12.05 -6.88
C GLN A 85 -9.19 12.54 -7.54
N ALA A 86 -8.78 13.78 -7.31
CA ALA A 86 -7.53 14.31 -7.85
C ALA A 86 -6.32 13.58 -7.24
N MET A 87 -6.33 13.38 -5.91
CA MET A 87 -5.23 12.73 -5.19
C MET A 87 -5.12 11.24 -5.50
N SER A 88 -6.24 10.53 -5.62
CA SER A 88 -6.25 9.07 -5.92
C SER A 88 -5.68 8.72 -7.30
N ARG A 89 -5.68 9.68 -8.23
CA ARG A 89 -5.09 9.50 -9.58
C ARG A 89 -3.58 9.68 -9.60
N LEU A 90 -2.98 10.23 -8.54
CA LEU A 90 -1.53 10.45 -8.51
C LEU A 90 -0.80 9.10 -8.44
N PRO A 91 0.14 8.81 -9.36
CA PRO A 91 0.91 7.59 -9.34
C PRO A 91 2.05 7.72 -8.31
N VAL A 92 1.70 7.72 -7.02
CA VAL A 92 2.64 7.97 -5.91
C VAL A 92 3.84 7.03 -5.97
N GLY A 93 3.62 5.75 -6.32
CA GLY A 93 4.69 4.78 -6.50
C GLY A 93 5.69 5.19 -7.59
N THR A 94 5.21 5.68 -8.73
CA THR A 94 6.07 6.18 -9.81
C THR A 94 6.77 7.49 -9.43
N LEU A 95 6.07 8.41 -8.75
CA LEU A 95 6.67 9.67 -8.32
C LEU A 95 7.77 9.47 -7.27
N SER A 96 7.60 8.50 -6.38
CA SER A 96 8.58 8.18 -5.34
C SER A 96 9.69 7.27 -5.86
N LEU A 97 9.35 6.07 -6.33
CA LEU A 97 10.30 5.04 -6.72
C LEU A 97 10.72 5.09 -8.19
N GLY A 98 9.98 5.77 -9.08
CA GLY A 98 10.38 5.92 -10.48
C GLY A 98 11.72 6.66 -10.62
N SER A 99 11.98 7.62 -9.72
CA SER A 99 13.27 8.29 -9.62
C SER A 99 14.46 7.38 -9.36
N PHE A 100 14.23 6.16 -8.83
CA PHE A 100 15.30 5.20 -8.58
C PHE A 100 15.67 4.39 -9.82
N ILE A 101 14.73 4.24 -10.75
CA ILE A 101 14.83 3.33 -11.89
C ILE A 101 15.26 4.10 -13.13
N HIS A 102 14.93 5.40 -13.19
CA HIS A 102 15.16 6.26 -14.35
C HIS A 102 16.40 7.12 -14.16
N ASP A 103 17.57 6.57 -14.49
CA ASP A 103 18.86 7.27 -14.44
C ASP A 103 18.94 8.42 -15.47
N ASP A 104 18.10 8.38 -16.50
CA ASP A 104 17.96 9.41 -17.54
C ASP A 104 17.40 10.75 -17.02
N LEU A 105 16.68 10.71 -15.89
CA LEU A 105 16.06 11.90 -15.31
C LEU A 105 17.06 12.85 -14.61
N LYS A 106 18.37 12.51 -14.57
CA LYS A 106 19.45 13.30 -13.96
C LYS A 106 19.10 13.81 -12.55
N LEU A 107 18.40 12.99 -11.78
CA LEU A 107 17.94 13.35 -10.45
C LEU A 107 19.10 13.31 -9.45
N VAL A 108 19.00 14.13 -8.40
CA VAL A 108 19.95 14.14 -7.28
C VAL A 108 19.27 13.50 -6.06
N PRO A 109 19.31 12.16 -5.93
CA PRO A 109 18.65 11.47 -4.82
C PRO A 109 19.29 11.86 -3.48
N LYS A 110 18.45 11.99 -2.45
CA LYS A 110 18.88 12.23 -1.07
C LYS A 110 18.82 10.94 -0.26
N ALA A 111 19.54 10.87 0.86
CA ALA A 111 19.42 9.77 1.81
C ALA A 111 17.93 9.58 2.22
N PRO A 112 17.44 8.33 2.33
CA PRO A 112 18.15 7.05 2.27
C PRO A 112 18.32 6.46 0.84
N PHE A 113 18.04 7.22 -0.21
CA PHE A 113 17.97 6.72 -1.59
C PHE A 113 19.31 6.74 -2.36
N ILE A 114 20.42 6.87 -1.63
CA ILE A 114 21.79 6.81 -2.13
C ILE A 114 22.44 5.48 -1.70
N GLY A 115 23.59 5.12 -2.29
CA GLY A 115 24.37 3.98 -1.82
C GLY A 115 24.84 4.19 -0.36
N PRO A 116 24.93 3.13 0.48
CA PRO A 116 24.75 1.70 0.21
C PRO A 116 23.29 1.21 0.31
N VAL A 117 22.39 2.01 0.88
CA VAL A 117 20.99 1.62 1.15
C VAL A 117 20.25 1.32 -0.15
N ARG A 118 20.42 2.15 -1.19
CA ARG A 118 19.83 1.91 -2.52
C ARG A 118 20.15 0.51 -3.05
N GLN A 119 21.41 0.08 -2.96
CA GLN A 119 21.83 -1.24 -3.47
C GLN A 119 21.19 -2.38 -2.67
N SER A 120 21.09 -2.24 -1.35
CA SER A 120 20.40 -3.23 -0.52
C SER A 120 18.91 -3.33 -0.86
N CYS A 121 18.25 -2.19 -1.10
CA CYS A 121 16.84 -2.17 -1.50
C CYS A 121 16.63 -2.85 -2.87
N LEU A 122 17.53 -2.62 -3.83
CA LEU A 122 17.47 -3.26 -5.15
C LEU A 122 17.68 -4.78 -5.05
N LYS A 123 18.72 -5.24 -4.35
CA LYS A 123 18.98 -6.68 -4.17
C LYS A 123 17.83 -7.41 -3.46
N ASN A 124 17.21 -6.76 -2.48
CA ASN A 124 16.07 -7.35 -1.77
C ASN A 124 14.83 -7.48 -2.68
N ASN A 125 14.69 -6.65 -3.71
CA ASN A 125 13.58 -6.78 -4.66
C ASN A 125 13.62 -8.12 -5.41
N ASP A 126 14.80 -8.65 -5.74
CA ASP A 126 14.91 -9.92 -6.49
C ASP A 126 14.36 -11.09 -5.68
N LYS A 127 14.74 -11.16 -4.40
CA LYS A 127 14.20 -12.13 -3.44
C LYS A 127 12.68 -12.00 -3.31
N VAL A 128 12.19 -10.78 -3.14
CA VAL A 128 10.75 -10.51 -2.99
C VAL A 128 9.99 -10.84 -4.29
N LEU A 129 10.59 -10.60 -5.46
CA LEU A 129 10.03 -10.97 -6.76
C LEU A 129 9.93 -12.49 -6.91
N GLU A 130 10.94 -13.24 -6.49
CA GLU A 130 10.89 -14.70 -6.47
C GLU A 130 9.79 -15.22 -5.55
N MET A 131 9.64 -14.63 -4.35
CA MET A 131 8.55 -14.98 -3.45
C MET A 131 7.18 -14.72 -4.09
N LEU A 132 7.00 -13.58 -4.75
CA LEU A 132 5.76 -13.26 -5.47
C LEU A 132 5.48 -14.29 -6.58
N ARG A 133 6.49 -14.71 -7.35
CA ARG A 133 6.34 -15.77 -8.38
C ARG A 133 5.82 -17.06 -7.76
N ARG A 134 6.44 -17.52 -6.67
CA ARG A 134 6.00 -18.73 -5.95
C ARG A 134 4.57 -18.59 -5.44
N SER A 135 4.22 -17.45 -4.84
CA SER A 135 2.86 -17.20 -4.35
C SER A 135 1.81 -17.20 -5.47
N VAL A 136 2.15 -16.78 -6.68
CA VAL A 136 1.27 -16.84 -7.86
C VAL A 136 1.04 -18.29 -8.31
N ASP A 137 2.05 -19.14 -8.19
CA ASP A 137 1.96 -20.56 -8.54
C ASP A 137 1.18 -21.37 -7.49
N ASP A 138 1.40 -21.07 -6.20
CA ASP A 138 0.78 -21.77 -5.07
C ASP A 138 -0.69 -21.36 -4.82
N GLN A 139 -1.11 -20.15 -5.21
CA GLN A 139 -2.49 -19.67 -5.00
C GLN A 139 -3.45 -20.22 -6.06
N SER A 140 -4.36 -21.11 -5.63
CA SER A 140 -5.46 -21.62 -6.46
C SER A 140 -6.61 -20.62 -6.67
N THR A 141 -6.79 -19.68 -5.75
CA THR A 141 -7.89 -18.70 -5.73
C THR A 141 -7.30 -17.29 -5.78
N ASN A 142 -7.93 -16.33 -6.47
CA ASN A 142 -7.44 -14.93 -6.60
C ASN A 142 -6.08 -14.72 -7.30
N LYS A 143 -5.62 -15.69 -8.11
CA LYS A 143 -4.37 -15.61 -8.90
C LYS A 143 -4.23 -14.34 -9.75
N ALA A 144 -5.33 -13.83 -10.30
CA ALA A 144 -5.31 -12.68 -11.22
C ALA A 144 -4.68 -11.41 -10.62
N ALA A 145 -4.94 -11.11 -9.34
CA ALA A 145 -4.40 -9.92 -8.69
C ALA A 145 -2.89 -10.02 -8.45
N LEU A 146 -2.42 -11.18 -8.00
CA LEU A 146 -0.99 -11.45 -7.81
C LEU A 146 -0.26 -11.53 -9.15
N GLN A 147 -0.87 -12.12 -10.18
CA GLN A 147 -0.33 -12.17 -11.53
C GLN A 147 -0.12 -10.76 -12.11
N HIS A 148 -1.14 -9.91 -12.06
CA HIS A 148 -1.01 -8.52 -12.53
C HIS A 148 0.09 -7.76 -11.77
N LYS A 149 0.22 -8.01 -10.46
CA LYS A 149 1.31 -7.44 -9.65
C LYS A 149 2.67 -7.96 -10.11
N LEU A 150 2.78 -9.26 -10.38
CA LEU A 150 4.01 -9.88 -10.88
C LEU A 150 4.42 -9.23 -12.21
N ASP A 151 3.50 -9.05 -13.14
CA ASP A 151 3.77 -8.46 -14.46
C ASP A 151 4.35 -7.04 -14.32
N ILE A 152 3.79 -6.22 -13.43
CA ILE A 152 4.31 -4.87 -13.12
C ILE A 152 5.72 -4.95 -12.53
N GLN A 153 5.95 -5.85 -11.58
CA GLN A 153 7.24 -5.96 -10.90
C GLN A 153 8.35 -6.48 -11.82
N VAL A 154 8.02 -7.41 -12.73
CA VAL A 154 8.95 -7.89 -13.76
C VAL A 154 9.34 -6.76 -14.71
N ARG A 155 8.35 -6.04 -15.25
CA ARG A 155 8.63 -4.89 -16.14
C ARG A 155 9.50 -3.83 -15.45
N ARG A 156 9.25 -3.59 -14.16
CA ARG A 156 10.06 -2.67 -13.34
C ARG A 156 11.50 -3.15 -13.18
N HIS A 157 11.68 -4.44 -12.93
CA HIS A 157 13.01 -5.06 -12.78
C HIS A 157 13.82 -4.98 -14.09
N GLU A 158 13.19 -5.23 -15.23
CA GLU A 158 13.82 -5.11 -16.56
C GLU A 158 14.34 -3.69 -16.83
N LEU A 159 13.53 -2.67 -16.51
CA LEU A 159 13.93 -1.27 -16.65
C LEU A 159 15.09 -0.88 -15.74
N ALA A 160 15.15 -1.42 -14.52
CA ALA A 160 16.22 -1.12 -13.56
C ALA A 160 17.54 -1.86 -13.85
N SER A 161 17.50 -2.89 -14.70
CA SER A 161 18.67 -3.70 -15.08
C SER A 161 19.27 -3.31 -16.44
N SER A 162 18.62 -2.38 -17.15
CA SER A 162 19.05 -1.85 -18.46
C SER A 162 20.00 -0.66 -18.30
#